data_AF-A0A9R1BQ54-F1
#
_entry.id   AF-A0A9R1BQ54-F1
#
_cell.length_a   1.000
_cell.length_b   1.000
_cell.length_c   1.000
_cell.angle_alpha   90.00
_cell.angle_beta   90.00
_cell.angle_gamma   90.00
#
_symmetry.space_group_name_H-M   'P 1'
#
loop_
_entity.id
_entity.type
_entity.pdbx_description
1 polymer ?
#
loop_
_entity_poly.entity_id
_entity_poly.type
_entity_poly.pdbx_seq_one_letter_code
_entity_poly.pdbx_strand_id
1 'polypeptide(L)'
;MTELGHGSNVRGIETVATYDSKTGEFVINTPCESAQKYWIGGAANHATHTIVFAQLHINGRNEGVHAFIAQIRDQDENVLPNIHIADCGHKIGLNGVDNGRIWFNNIRVPRENLLNLVADVLPDGKYVSMIDNPDQRFAAFLSPLTLGRVNIAVNAVYISKVGLAIAVRYALSRRAFSITPEGPEMLLLDYPSHQRRLLPLLAKVCMMSSASNFMKNVYVKRTPEISKAIHVYSSALKATLTWQNMTTLQECREACGGQGLKTENRLGIFKAEFDVQSTFEGDNNVLLQQVSKALYAEFLTTQRKKKPFKGLGLEHLNGPCPVIPHSLTSDILRSSKFQVKNFIAVR
;
A
#
# COMPACT_ATOMS: atom_id res chain seq x y z
N MET A 1 -13.65 5.68 -0.24
CA MET A 1 -13.47 5.06 1.10
C MET A 1 -13.06 6.12 2.11
N THR A 2 -11.83 6.63 2.02
CA THR A 2 -11.24 7.65 2.90
C THR A 2 -12.13 8.87 3.09
N GLU A 3 -12.09 9.39 4.31
CA GLU A 3 -12.72 10.63 4.73
C GLU A 3 -11.67 11.61 5.25
N LEU A 4 -12.03 12.89 5.40
CA LEU A 4 -11.12 13.89 5.94
C LEU A 4 -10.64 13.51 7.35
N GLY A 5 -11.53 13.02 8.21
CA GLY A 5 -11.20 12.57 9.57
C GLY A 5 -10.60 11.16 9.64
N HIS A 6 -10.79 10.33 8.61
CA HIS A 6 -10.55 8.89 8.68
C HIS A 6 -9.86 8.32 7.43
N GLY A 7 -8.56 8.04 7.55
CA GLY A 7 -7.77 7.29 6.56
C GLY A 7 -7.53 5.85 6.98
N SER A 8 -6.50 5.61 7.80
CA SER A 8 -6.10 4.27 8.24
C SER A 8 -7.17 3.57 9.08
N ASN A 9 -7.90 4.31 9.92
CA ASN A 9 -8.98 3.76 10.75
C ASN A 9 -10.31 3.74 10.00
N VAL A 10 -10.42 2.87 9.00
CA VAL A 10 -11.65 2.74 8.18
C VAL A 10 -12.87 2.32 9.02
N ARG A 11 -12.69 1.68 10.17
CA ARG A 11 -13.81 1.37 11.09
C ARG A 11 -14.48 2.61 11.65
N GLY A 12 -13.73 3.71 11.75
CA GLY A 12 -14.19 4.96 12.33
C GLY A 12 -14.84 5.91 11.33
N ILE A 13 -15.00 5.53 10.05
CA ILE A 13 -15.65 6.41 9.08
C ILE A 13 -17.04 6.83 9.56
N GLU A 14 -17.43 8.03 9.17
CA GLU A 14 -18.58 8.75 9.70
C GLU A 14 -19.72 8.87 8.68
N THR A 15 -19.46 8.72 7.38
CA THR A 15 -20.54 8.66 6.36
C THR A 15 -21.52 7.56 6.75
N VAL A 16 -22.82 7.88 6.73
CA VAL A 16 -23.89 6.96 7.14
C VAL A 16 -24.70 6.51 5.92
N ALA A 17 -25.13 5.26 5.91
CA ALA A 17 -26.13 4.73 5.00
C ALA A 17 -27.26 4.09 5.83
N THR A 18 -28.44 4.71 5.84
CA THR A 18 -29.60 4.21 6.59
C THR A 18 -30.57 3.52 5.64
N TYR A 19 -30.95 2.27 5.93
CA TYR A 19 -31.94 1.55 5.13
C TYR A 19 -33.36 2.06 5.41
N ASP A 20 -34.06 2.46 4.35
CA ASP A 20 -35.47 2.86 4.34
C ASP A 20 -36.31 1.73 3.73
N SER A 21 -36.90 0.90 4.59
CA SER A 21 -37.69 -0.27 4.15
C SER A 21 -38.99 0.10 3.42
N LYS A 22 -39.47 1.35 3.55
CA LYS A 22 -40.68 1.80 2.86
C LYS A 22 -40.43 2.02 1.37
N THR A 23 -39.24 2.50 1.02
CA THR A 23 -38.87 2.77 -0.37
C THR A 23 -37.93 1.71 -0.95
N GLY A 24 -37.32 0.87 -0.10
CA GLY A 24 -36.36 -0.13 -0.54
C GLY A 24 -35.03 0.48 -0.95
N GLU A 25 -34.60 1.55 -0.27
CA GLU A 25 -33.40 2.32 -0.61
C GLU A 25 -32.51 2.55 0.62
N PHE A 26 -31.25 2.87 0.37
CA PHE A 26 -30.33 3.42 1.36
C PHE A 26 -30.28 4.94 1.22
N VAL A 27 -30.47 5.64 2.34
CA VAL A 27 -30.24 7.08 2.44
C VAL A 27 -28.80 7.30 2.88
N ILE A 28 -27.95 7.79 1.98
CA ILE A 28 -26.54 8.07 2.25
C ILE A 28 -26.34 9.55 2.58
N ASN A 29 -25.68 9.81 3.71
CA ASN A 29 -25.45 11.17 4.21
C ASN A 29 -24.06 11.37 4.79
N THR A 30 -23.51 12.57 4.57
CA THR A 30 -22.30 13.10 5.21
C THR A 30 -22.70 13.91 6.44
N PRO A 31 -22.59 13.38 7.67
CA PRO A 31 -23.15 14.03 8.87
C PRO A 31 -22.38 15.29 9.35
N CYS A 32 -21.11 15.42 8.98
CA CYS A 32 -20.21 16.48 9.41
C CYS A 32 -19.08 16.67 8.40
N GLU A 33 -18.32 17.75 8.54
CA GLU A 33 -17.24 18.08 7.60
C GLU A 33 -16.10 17.05 7.60
N SER A 34 -15.81 16.43 8.74
CA SER A 34 -14.81 15.35 8.84
C SER A 34 -15.22 14.09 8.07
N ALA A 35 -16.53 13.88 7.86
CA ALA A 35 -17.08 12.74 7.15
C ALA A 35 -17.07 12.88 5.63
N GLN A 36 -16.70 14.04 5.07
CA GLN A 36 -16.60 14.21 3.62
C GLN A 36 -15.66 13.14 3.07
N LYS A 37 -16.01 12.51 1.95
CA LYS A 37 -15.06 11.65 1.26
C LYS A 37 -13.91 12.50 0.78
N TYR A 38 -12.69 12.00 0.92
CA TYR A 38 -11.47 12.77 0.69
C TYR A 38 -10.44 11.93 -0.05
N TRP A 39 -9.65 12.58 -0.93
CA TRP A 39 -8.67 11.93 -1.81
C TRP A 39 -9.25 10.95 -2.84
N ILE A 40 -10.50 11.10 -3.27
CA ILE A 40 -11.13 10.16 -4.19
C ILE A 40 -10.65 10.44 -5.62
N GLY A 41 -9.71 9.63 -6.13
CA GLY A 41 -9.16 9.78 -7.48
C GLY A 41 -10.25 9.68 -8.55
N GLY A 42 -10.26 10.62 -9.50
CA GLY A 42 -11.28 10.69 -10.55
C GLY A 42 -12.53 11.46 -10.16
N ALA A 43 -12.78 11.74 -8.88
CA ALA A 43 -14.06 12.28 -8.46
C ALA A 43 -14.26 13.75 -8.84
N ALA A 44 -13.19 14.54 -8.88
CA ALA A 44 -13.32 15.99 -9.04
C ALA A 44 -13.93 16.37 -10.40
N ASN A 45 -13.58 15.64 -11.47
CA ASN A 45 -14.03 15.94 -12.83
C ASN A 45 -14.63 14.74 -13.56
N HIS A 46 -14.07 13.53 -13.45
CA HIS A 46 -14.34 12.48 -14.43
C HIS A 46 -15.32 11.36 -13.99
N ALA A 47 -15.39 11.04 -12.70
CA ALA A 47 -16.13 9.87 -12.25
C ALA A 47 -17.64 10.14 -12.29
N THR A 48 -18.39 9.26 -12.97
CA THR A 48 -19.87 9.28 -12.99
C THR A 48 -20.48 8.50 -11.85
N HIS A 49 -19.76 7.51 -11.32
CA HIS A 49 -20.15 6.67 -10.20
C HIS A 49 -19.02 6.53 -9.20
N THR A 50 -19.35 6.20 -7.95
CA THR A 50 -18.38 5.93 -6.89
C THR A 50 -18.83 4.76 -6.02
N ILE A 51 -17.85 4.06 -5.42
CA ILE A 51 -18.11 3.09 -4.36
C ILE A 51 -17.97 3.81 -3.01
N VAL A 52 -19.11 4.11 -2.39
CA VAL A 52 -19.17 4.77 -1.08
C VAL A 52 -19.05 3.73 0.01
N PHE A 53 -18.04 3.88 0.86
CA PHE A 53 -17.98 3.14 2.13
C PHE A 53 -18.70 3.95 3.21
N ALA A 54 -19.64 3.35 3.93
CA ALA A 54 -20.44 4.04 4.95
C ALA A 54 -20.80 3.10 6.10
N GLN A 55 -21.10 3.66 7.28
CA GLN A 55 -21.71 2.96 8.40
C GLN A 55 -23.15 2.59 8.02
N LEU A 56 -23.44 1.29 7.92
CA LEU A 56 -24.77 0.80 7.59
C LEU A 56 -25.66 0.81 8.85
N HIS A 57 -26.76 1.54 8.80
CA HIS A 57 -27.77 1.59 9.85
C HIS A 57 -29.08 0.95 9.37
N ILE A 58 -29.63 0.04 10.17
CA ILE A 58 -30.89 -0.65 9.90
C ILE A 58 -31.69 -0.67 11.20
N ASN A 59 -32.90 -0.12 11.19
CA ASN A 59 -33.79 -0.08 12.37
C ASN A 59 -33.10 0.44 13.65
N GLY A 60 -32.26 1.46 13.51
CA GLY A 60 -31.51 2.06 14.62
C GLY A 60 -30.24 1.30 15.05
N ARG A 61 -29.93 0.15 14.44
CA ARG A 61 -28.72 -0.63 14.71
C ARG A 61 -27.64 -0.34 13.67
N ASN A 62 -26.40 -0.11 14.12
CA ASN A 62 -25.22 -0.02 13.25
C ASN A 62 -24.65 -1.42 12.97
N GLU A 63 -24.63 -1.84 11.70
CA GLU A 63 -24.07 -3.12 11.23
C GLU A 63 -22.61 -3.00 10.75
N GLY A 64 -22.04 -1.80 10.85
CA GLY A 64 -20.67 -1.46 10.50
C GLY A 64 -20.50 -1.05 9.05
N VAL A 65 -19.24 -1.01 8.62
CA VAL A 65 -18.84 -0.49 7.31
C VAL A 65 -19.27 -1.41 6.17
N HIS A 66 -20.01 -0.85 5.22
CA HIS A 66 -20.45 -1.49 3.98
C HIS A 66 -20.15 -0.60 2.77
N ALA A 67 -20.20 -1.17 1.57
CA ALA A 67 -19.89 -0.50 0.31
C ALA A 67 -21.11 -0.45 -0.61
N PHE A 68 -21.38 0.74 -1.17
CA PHE A 68 -22.56 1.03 -1.98
C PHE A 68 -22.12 1.67 -3.30
N ILE A 69 -22.73 1.26 -4.42
CA ILE A 69 -22.55 1.95 -5.70
C ILE A 69 -23.50 3.15 -5.72
N ALA A 70 -22.95 4.36 -5.84
CA ALA A 70 -23.72 5.59 -5.98
C ALA A 70 -23.36 6.28 -7.29
N GLN A 71 -24.37 6.67 -8.05
CA GLN A 71 -24.19 7.60 -9.16
C GLN A 71 -23.95 9.00 -8.60
N ILE A 72 -22.96 9.70 -9.14
CA ILE A 72 -22.56 11.05 -8.71
C ILE A 72 -22.68 12.09 -9.83
N ARG A 73 -22.73 11.65 -11.09
CA ARG A 73 -22.99 12.52 -12.25
C ARG A 73 -23.97 11.89 -13.23
N ASP A 74 -24.68 12.72 -13.97
CA ASP A 74 -25.51 12.28 -15.11
C ASP A 74 -24.67 11.95 -16.36
N GLN A 75 -25.33 11.69 -17.49
CA GLN A 75 -24.68 11.37 -18.76
C GLN A 75 -23.96 12.56 -19.39
N ASP A 76 -24.34 13.78 -19.00
CA ASP A 76 -23.75 15.04 -19.45
C ASP A 76 -22.67 15.55 -18.47
N GLU A 77 -22.21 14.68 -17.56
CA GLU A 77 -21.17 14.93 -16.55
C GLU A 77 -21.53 15.96 -15.46
N ASN A 78 -22.80 16.36 -15.37
CA ASN A 78 -23.27 17.26 -14.30
C ASN A 78 -23.38 16.49 -12.98
N VAL A 79 -22.94 17.12 -11.89
CA VAL A 79 -23.10 16.55 -10.54
C VAL A 79 -24.58 16.44 -10.22
N LEU A 80 -25.01 15.26 -9.77
CA LEU A 80 -26.42 15.01 -9.43
C LEU A 80 -26.88 15.86 -8.23
N PRO A 81 -28.18 16.16 -8.11
CA PRO A 81 -28.72 16.87 -6.96
C PRO A 81 -28.34 16.22 -5.64
N ASN A 82 -28.18 17.05 -4.60
CA ASN A 82 -27.80 16.63 -3.25
C ASN A 82 -26.39 16.01 -3.12
N ILE A 83 -25.54 16.21 -4.13
CA ILE A 83 -24.13 15.83 -4.09
C ILE A 83 -23.30 17.09 -4.29
N HIS A 84 -22.32 17.29 -3.42
CA HIS A 84 -21.30 18.32 -3.61
C HIS A 84 -19.96 17.66 -3.88
N ILE A 85 -19.24 18.13 -4.90
CA ILE A 85 -17.91 17.67 -5.25
C ILE A 85 -16.98 18.88 -5.37
N ALA A 86 -15.79 18.77 -4.80
CA ALA A 86 -14.74 19.78 -4.93
C ALA A 86 -13.38 19.12 -5.15
N ASP A 87 -12.48 19.76 -5.91
CA ASP A 87 -11.11 19.30 -6.06
C ASP A 87 -10.35 19.38 -4.71
N CYS A 88 -9.44 18.43 -4.47
CA CYS A 88 -8.49 18.45 -3.35
C CYS A 88 -7.35 19.47 -3.56
N GLY A 89 -7.16 19.97 -4.78
CA GLY A 89 -6.16 20.95 -5.15
C GLY A 89 -4.84 20.33 -5.62
N HIS A 90 -3.83 21.20 -5.71
CA HIS A 90 -2.50 20.81 -6.17
C HIS A 90 -1.81 19.89 -5.17
N LYS A 91 -1.12 18.86 -5.69
CA LYS A 91 -0.44 17.83 -4.93
C LYS A 91 1.07 17.88 -5.18
N ILE A 92 1.84 17.25 -4.30
CA ILE A 92 3.29 17.10 -4.49
C ILE A 92 3.59 16.36 -5.81
N GLY A 93 2.80 15.33 -6.12
CA GLY A 93 2.83 14.57 -7.38
C GLY A 93 1.45 14.00 -7.72
N LEU A 94 1.36 13.25 -8.81
CA LEU A 94 0.10 12.70 -9.35
C LEU A 94 -0.92 13.80 -9.70
N ASN A 95 -0.44 14.96 -10.16
CA ASN A 95 -1.32 16.08 -10.53
C ASN A 95 -2.18 15.80 -11.78
N GLY A 96 -1.87 14.73 -12.53
CA GLY A 96 -2.74 14.21 -13.59
C GLY A 96 -3.96 13.43 -13.07
N VAL A 97 -4.06 13.19 -11.76
CA VAL A 97 -5.22 12.57 -11.11
C VAL A 97 -6.03 13.66 -10.40
N ASP A 98 -7.29 13.78 -10.78
CA ASP A 98 -8.27 14.75 -10.25
C ASP A 98 -8.92 14.21 -8.96
N ASN A 99 -8.14 14.18 -7.88
CA ASN A 99 -8.63 13.77 -6.57
C ASN A 99 -9.73 14.73 -6.07
N GLY A 100 -10.91 14.20 -5.83
CA GLY A 100 -12.05 14.95 -5.33
C GLY A 100 -12.38 14.67 -3.87
N ARG A 101 -13.14 15.63 -3.34
CA ARG A 101 -13.86 15.61 -2.08
C ARG A 101 -15.34 15.46 -2.38
N ILE A 102 -16.08 14.64 -1.63
CA ILE A 102 -17.50 14.38 -1.90
C ILE A 102 -18.30 14.49 -0.60
N TRP A 103 -19.38 15.26 -0.66
CA TRP A 103 -20.40 15.33 0.39
C TRP A 103 -21.73 14.82 -0.18
N PHE A 104 -22.42 14.01 0.60
CA PHE A 104 -23.74 13.48 0.27
C PHE A 104 -24.77 14.11 1.21
N ASN A 105 -25.84 14.67 0.65
CA ASN A 105 -26.95 15.21 1.42
C ASN A 105 -28.20 14.33 1.25
N ASN A 106 -28.30 13.26 2.04
CA ASN A 106 -29.43 12.34 2.02
C ASN A 106 -29.78 11.81 0.61
N ILE A 107 -28.77 11.41 -0.17
CA ILE A 107 -29.01 10.81 -1.49
C ILE A 107 -29.66 9.43 -1.31
N ARG A 108 -30.53 9.04 -2.24
CA ARG A 108 -31.20 7.74 -2.23
C ARG A 108 -30.52 6.81 -3.22
N VAL A 109 -30.12 5.65 -2.73
CA VAL A 109 -29.42 4.60 -3.48
C VAL A 109 -30.25 3.32 -3.40
N PRO A 110 -30.61 2.69 -4.54
CA PRO A 110 -31.40 1.45 -4.51
C PRO A 110 -30.73 0.34 -3.69
N ARG A 111 -31.52 -0.54 -3.07
CA ARG A 111 -31.01 -1.61 -2.21
C ARG A 111 -30.03 -2.54 -2.94
N GLU A 112 -30.29 -2.82 -4.20
CA GLU A 112 -29.46 -3.64 -5.09
C GLU A 112 -28.06 -3.08 -5.35
N ASN A 113 -27.82 -1.80 -5.05
CA ASN A 113 -26.50 -1.18 -5.18
C ASN A 113 -25.58 -1.46 -3.97
N LEU A 114 -26.06 -2.20 -2.96
CA LEU A 114 -25.20 -2.75 -1.90
C LEU A 114 -24.30 -3.85 -2.48
N LEU A 115 -22.99 -3.74 -2.27
CA LEU A 115 -22.06 -4.83 -2.60
C LEU A 115 -22.18 -5.97 -1.60
N ASN A 116 -23.10 -6.89 -1.88
CA ASN A 116 -23.68 -7.80 -0.88
C ASN A 116 -23.10 -9.22 -0.84
N LEU A 117 -21.89 -9.45 -1.39
CA LEU A 117 -21.29 -10.79 -1.45
C LEU A 117 -21.12 -11.43 -0.06
N VAL A 118 -20.79 -10.64 0.96
CA VAL A 118 -20.50 -11.14 2.32
C VAL A 118 -21.69 -10.97 3.26
N ALA A 119 -22.42 -9.87 3.10
CA ALA A 119 -23.61 -9.55 3.89
C ALA A 119 -24.60 -8.75 3.03
N ASP A 120 -25.89 -8.97 3.27
CA ASP A 120 -26.99 -8.42 2.49
C ASP A 120 -28.07 -7.84 3.42
N VAL A 121 -28.92 -7.00 2.83
CA VAL A 121 -30.11 -6.47 3.46
C VAL A 121 -31.30 -6.91 2.62
N LEU A 122 -32.19 -7.71 3.22
CA LEU A 122 -33.41 -8.16 2.56
C LEU A 122 -34.43 -7.01 2.45
N PRO A 123 -35.44 -7.11 1.55
CA PRO A 123 -36.43 -6.06 1.37
C PRO A 123 -37.15 -5.62 2.67
N ASP A 124 -37.39 -6.57 3.58
CA ASP A 124 -38.01 -6.33 4.89
C ASP A 124 -37.08 -5.64 5.92
N GLY A 125 -35.83 -5.36 5.55
CA GLY A 125 -34.82 -4.78 6.43
C GLY A 125 -34.12 -5.80 7.32
N LYS A 126 -34.24 -7.10 7.04
CA LYS A 126 -33.45 -8.11 7.74
C LYS A 126 -32.01 -8.12 7.21
N TYR A 127 -31.06 -7.90 8.12
CA TYR A 127 -29.63 -8.07 7.85
C TYR A 127 -29.27 -9.56 7.85
N VAL A 128 -28.57 -10.01 6.81
CA VAL A 128 -28.08 -11.39 6.69
C VAL A 128 -26.59 -11.38 6.33
N SER A 129 -25.83 -12.34 6.83
CA SER A 129 -24.38 -12.40 6.61
C SER A 129 -23.92 -13.85 6.53
N MET A 130 -22.98 -14.15 5.63
CA MET A 130 -22.30 -15.44 5.60
C MET A 130 -21.18 -15.53 6.65
N ILE A 131 -20.81 -14.41 7.26
CA ILE A 131 -19.78 -14.30 8.30
C ILE A 131 -20.40 -13.74 9.58
N ASP A 132 -20.48 -14.58 10.61
CA ASP A 132 -21.07 -14.21 11.90
C ASP A 132 -20.22 -13.17 12.64
N ASN A 133 -18.90 -13.39 12.66
CA ASN A 133 -17.98 -12.53 13.39
C ASN A 133 -17.80 -11.16 12.69
N PRO A 134 -18.15 -10.04 13.36
CA PRO A 134 -18.07 -8.72 12.74
C PRO A 134 -16.66 -8.30 12.30
N ASP A 135 -15.61 -8.74 13.02
CA ASP A 135 -14.23 -8.42 12.67
C ASP A 135 -13.77 -9.15 11.40
N GLN A 136 -14.14 -10.42 11.27
CA GLN A 136 -13.86 -11.21 10.07
C GLN A 136 -14.63 -10.66 8.86
N ARG A 137 -15.89 -10.25 9.07
CA ARG A 137 -16.70 -9.60 8.04
C ARG A 137 -16.09 -8.29 7.55
N PHE A 138 -15.69 -7.42 8.48
CA PHE A 138 -14.97 -6.18 8.14
C PHE A 138 -13.67 -6.46 7.36
N ALA A 139 -12.89 -7.45 7.78
CA ALA A 139 -11.68 -7.86 7.06
C ALA A 139 -11.98 -8.36 5.63
N ALA A 140 -13.09 -9.07 5.43
CA ALA A 140 -13.53 -9.50 4.11
C ALA A 140 -13.87 -8.31 3.20
N PHE A 141 -14.56 -7.28 3.71
CA PHE A 141 -14.85 -6.05 2.95
C PHE A 141 -13.59 -5.28 2.54
N LEU A 142 -12.53 -5.34 3.36
CA LEU A 142 -11.25 -4.71 3.04
C LEU A 142 -10.30 -5.60 2.23
N SER A 143 -10.66 -6.86 1.98
CA SER A 143 -9.80 -7.81 1.26
C SER A 143 -9.36 -7.33 -0.14
N PRO A 144 -10.15 -6.55 -0.92
CA PRO A 144 -9.70 -6.05 -2.22
C PRO A 144 -8.45 -5.16 -2.16
N LEU A 145 -8.20 -4.46 -1.03
CA LEU A 145 -7.00 -3.63 -0.83
C LEU A 145 -5.69 -4.44 -0.91
N THR A 146 -5.78 -5.75 -0.69
CA THR A 146 -4.64 -6.67 -0.85
C THR A 146 -4.06 -6.61 -2.27
N LEU A 147 -4.91 -6.55 -3.30
CA LEU A 147 -4.46 -6.43 -4.68
C LEU A 147 -3.72 -5.11 -4.91
N GLY A 148 -4.27 -4.01 -4.38
CA GLY A 148 -3.67 -2.68 -4.44
C GLY A 148 -2.25 -2.70 -3.86
N ARG A 149 -2.09 -3.28 -2.67
CA ARG A 149 -0.78 -3.42 -2.01
C ARG A 149 0.22 -4.25 -2.82
N VAL A 150 -0.22 -5.36 -3.42
CA VAL A 150 0.63 -6.18 -4.31
C VAL A 150 1.14 -5.34 -5.48
N ASN A 151 0.25 -4.60 -6.14
CA ASN A 151 0.59 -3.75 -7.28
C ASN A 151 1.55 -2.61 -6.89
N ILE A 152 1.30 -1.95 -5.75
CA ILE A 152 2.15 -0.88 -5.24
C ILE A 152 3.57 -1.39 -4.93
N ALA A 153 3.69 -2.50 -4.21
CA ALA A 153 5.02 -3.05 -3.90
C ALA A 153 5.79 -3.43 -5.17
N VAL A 154 5.10 -4.00 -6.17
CA VAL A 154 5.70 -4.32 -7.48
C VAL A 154 6.15 -3.05 -8.21
N ASN A 155 5.29 -2.02 -8.25
CA ASN A 155 5.57 -0.75 -8.89
C ASN A 155 6.81 -0.07 -8.27
N ALA A 156 6.91 -0.03 -6.93
CA ALA A 156 8.06 0.50 -6.21
C ALA A 156 9.39 -0.12 -6.67
N VAL A 157 9.41 -1.43 -6.96
CA VAL A 157 10.59 -2.12 -7.50
C VAL A 157 10.93 -1.64 -8.91
N TYR A 158 9.93 -1.54 -9.79
CA TYR A 158 10.16 -1.09 -11.17
C TYR A 158 10.71 0.34 -11.22
N ILE A 159 10.16 1.24 -10.42
CA ILE A 159 10.61 2.63 -10.38
C ILE A 159 12.02 2.75 -9.79
N SER A 160 12.33 1.98 -8.75
CA SER A 160 13.71 1.88 -8.25
C SER A 160 14.69 1.45 -9.35
N LYS A 161 14.32 0.49 -10.21
CA LYS A 161 15.16 0.08 -11.35
C LYS A 161 15.36 1.21 -12.35
N VAL A 162 14.30 1.94 -12.70
CA VAL A 162 14.40 3.07 -13.64
C VAL A 162 15.30 4.16 -13.07
N GLY A 163 15.10 4.56 -11.80
CA GLY A 163 15.93 5.56 -11.14
C GLY A 163 17.41 5.16 -11.08
N LEU A 164 17.68 3.90 -10.70
CA LEU A 164 19.04 3.36 -10.67
C LEU A 164 19.66 3.25 -12.06
N ALA A 165 18.89 2.85 -13.08
CA ALA A 165 19.39 2.79 -14.45
C ALA A 165 19.81 4.19 -14.95
N ILE A 166 19.01 5.23 -14.65
CA ILE A 166 19.37 6.62 -14.97
C ILE A 166 20.66 7.01 -14.24
N ALA A 167 20.73 6.83 -12.92
CA ALA A 167 21.87 7.26 -12.12
C ALA A 167 23.16 6.52 -12.47
N VAL A 168 23.10 5.20 -12.67
CA VAL A 168 24.27 4.39 -13.03
C VAL A 168 24.77 4.74 -14.44
N ARG A 169 23.88 4.91 -15.42
CA ARG A 169 24.28 5.34 -16.78
C ARG A 169 24.88 6.74 -16.79
N TYR A 170 24.30 7.65 -16.01
CA TYR A 170 24.88 8.97 -15.81
C TYR A 170 26.28 8.88 -15.18
N ALA A 171 26.46 8.07 -14.14
CA ALA A 171 27.76 7.88 -13.50
C ALA A 171 28.83 7.24 -14.41
N LEU A 172 28.41 6.45 -15.40
CA LEU A 172 29.27 5.83 -16.43
C LEU A 172 29.68 6.78 -17.57
N SER A 173 29.11 7.98 -17.62
CA SER A 173 29.39 8.96 -18.69
C SER A 173 29.87 10.30 -18.14
N ARG A 174 29.40 10.69 -16.95
CA ARG A 174 29.80 11.91 -16.29
C ARG A 174 31.20 11.76 -15.70
N ARG A 175 32.06 12.72 -16.03
CA ARG A 175 33.37 12.89 -15.42
C ARG A 175 33.38 14.07 -14.45
N ALA A 176 34.20 13.98 -13.41
CA ALA A 176 34.48 15.09 -12.50
C ALA A 176 35.76 14.82 -11.72
N PHE A 177 36.61 15.83 -11.59
CA PHE A 177 37.91 15.76 -10.91
C PHE A 177 38.89 14.75 -11.53
N SER A 178 40.19 14.98 -11.35
CA SER A 178 41.24 14.04 -11.77
C SER A 178 42.10 13.61 -10.58
N ILE A 179 42.78 12.48 -10.72
CA ILE A 179 43.76 11.99 -9.73
C ILE A 179 45.02 12.87 -9.74
N THR A 180 45.39 13.36 -10.93
CA THR A 180 46.56 14.20 -11.14
C THR A 180 46.14 15.56 -11.73
N PRO A 181 46.85 16.66 -11.47
CA PRO A 181 46.43 17.99 -11.93
C PRO A 181 46.24 18.09 -13.45
N GLU A 182 47.05 17.37 -14.24
CA GLU A 182 47.01 17.35 -15.71
C GLU A 182 46.32 16.09 -16.28
N GLY A 183 45.77 15.24 -15.42
CA GLY A 183 45.13 13.99 -15.84
C GLY A 183 43.72 14.20 -16.40
N PRO A 184 43.19 13.25 -17.20
CA PRO A 184 41.79 13.31 -17.59
C PRO A 184 40.90 13.18 -16.35
N GLU A 185 39.73 13.81 -16.38
CA GLU A 185 38.76 13.62 -15.31
C GLU A 185 38.28 12.16 -15.25
N MET A 186 38.02 11.64 -14.05
CA MET A 186 37.52 10.28 -13.85
C MET A 186 36.01 10.19 -14.01
N LEU A 187 35.50 9.02 -14.40
CA LEU A 187 34.07 8.76 -14.35
C LEU A 187 33.60 8.74 -12.90
N LEU A 188 32.37 9.20 -12.65
CA LEU A 188 31.81 9.19 -11.30
C LEU A 188 31.74 7.76 -10.74
N LEU A 189 31.45 6.75 -11.56
CA LEU A 189 31.37 5.35 -11.09
C LEU A 189 32.74 4.75 -10.74
N ASP A 190 33.86 5.36 -11.14
CA ASP A 190 35.20 4.89 -10.76
C ASP A 190 35.55 5.24 -9.31
N TYR A 191 34.83 6.19 -8.69
CA TYR A 191 35.01 6.54 -7.28
C TYR A 191 34.37 5.51 -6.35
N PRO A 192 35.13 4.87 -5.42
CA PRO A 192 34.57 3.91 -4.48
C PRO A 192 33.44 4.49 -3.61
N SER A 193 33.50 5.78 -3.29
CA SER A 193 32.43 6.48 -2.57
C SER A 193 31.12 6.53 -3.36
N HIS A 194 31.19 6.73 -4.68
CA HIS A 194 30.02 6.74 -5.56
C HIS A 194 29.47 5.33 -5.78
N GLN A 195 30.35 4.34 -5.93
CA GLN A 195 29.97 2.93 -5.98
C GLN A 195 29.21 2.50 -4.73
N ARG A 196 29.67 2.89 -3.54
CA ARG A 196 29.02 2.56 -2.26
C ARG A 196 27.61 3.14 -2.13
N ARG A 197 27.31 4.24 -2.82
CA ARG A 197 25.97 4.83 -2.85
C ARG A 197 25.02 4.02 -3.75
N LEU A 198 25.44 3.68 -4.96
CA LEU A 198 24.55 3.10 -5.98
C LEU A 198 24.55 1.57 -6.05
N LEU A 199 25.71 0.92 -5.93
CA LEU A 199 25.81 -0.53 -6.15
C LEU A 199 25.07 -1.37 -5.09
N PRO A 200 25.06 -1.01 -3.79
CA PRO A 200 24.24 -1.72 -2.81
C PRO A 200 22.74 -1.59 -3.09
N LEU A 201 22.28 -0.42 -3.57
CA LEU A 201 20.89 -0.21 -3.96
C LEU A 201 20.53 -1.02 -5.21
N LEU A 202 21.46 -1.13 -6.17
CA LEU A 202 21.31 -1.98 -7.34
C LEU A 202 21.20 -3.47 -6.96
N ALA A 203 22.06 -3.95 -6.06
CA ALA A 203 21.95 -5.31 -5.53
C ALA A 203 20.62 -5.52 -4.80
N LYS A 204 20.20 -4.54 -3.99
CA LYS A 204 18.93 -4.61 -3.25
C LYS A 204 17.74 -4.67 -4.20
N VAL A 205 17.68 -3.87 -5.27
CA VAL A 205 16.53 -3.89 -6.21
C VAL A 205 16.41 -5.21 -6.98
N CYS A 206 17.54 -5.89 -7.23
CA CYS A 206 17.53 -7.25 -7.77
C CYS A 206 16.84 -8.22 -6.80
N MET A 207 17.17 -8.16 -5.50
CA MET A 207 16.51 -8.99 -4.49
C MET A 207 15.04 -8.61 -4.26
N MET A 208 14.72 -7.32 -4.29
CA MET A 208 13.34 -6.83 -4.24
C MET A 208 12.51 -7.37 -5.41
N SER A 209 13.13 -7.55 -6.58
CA SER A 209 12.46 -8.17 -7.74
C SER A 209 12.05 -9.60 -7.45
N SER A 210 12.92 -10.40 -6.83
CA SER A 210 12.60 -11.77 -6.40
C SER A 210 11.45 -11.78 -5.38
N ALA A 211 11.48 -10.88 -4.40
CA ALA A 211 10.39 -10.74 -3.42
C ALA A 211 9.06 -10.34 -4.08
N SER A 212 9.09 -9.42 -5.04
CA SER A 212 7.90 -9.01 -5.79
C SER A 212 7.33 -10.15 -6.65
N ASN A 213 8.19 -10.97 -7.26
CA ASN A 213 7.78 -12.13 -8.05
C ASN A 213 7.18 -13.22 -7.16
N PHE A 214 7.77 -13.47 -6.00
CA PHE A 214 7.19 -14.34 -4.98
C PHE A 214 5.78 -13.87 -4.60
N MET A 215 5.62 -12.60 -4.23
CA MET A 215 4.33 -12.04 -3.82
C MET A 215 3.27 -12.14 -4.94
N LYS A 216 3.63 -11.81 -6.19
CA LYS A 216 2.73 -12.00 -7.34
C LYS A 216 2.29 -13.45 -7.48
N ASN A 217 3.23 -14.40 -7.38
CA ASN A 217 2.93 -15.82 -7.51
C ASN A 217 2.00 -16.32 -6.39
N VAL A 218 2.26 -15.92 -5.14
CA VAL A 218 1.39 -16.26 -4.00
C VAL A 218 -0.01 -15.66 -4.18
N TYR A 219 -0.10 -14.41 -4.66
CA TYR A 219 -1.39 -13.76 -4.89
C TYR A 219 -2.20 -14.41 -6.02
N VAL A 220 -1.57 -14.75 -7.15
CA VAL A 220 -2.26 -15.40 -8.28
C VAL A 220 -2.72 -16.81 -7.92
N LYS A 221 -1.90 -17.56 -7.17
CA LYS A 221 -2.21 -18.92 -6.72
C LYS A 221 -2.98 -18.96 -5.38
N ARG A 222 -3.60 -17.83 -4.99
CA ARG A 222 -4.22 -17.72 -3.68
C ARG A 222 -5.40 -18.66 -3.51
N THR A 223 -5.46 -19.29 -2.34
CA THR A 223 -6.62 -20.04 -1.86
C THR A 223 -7.16 -19.34 -0.60
N PRO A 224 -8.41 -19.62 -0.18
CA PRO A 224 -8.97 -19.03 1.04
C PRO A 224 -8.09 -19.24 2.28
N GLU A 225 -7.40 -20.39 2.39
CA GLU A 225 -6.57 -20.76 3.54
C GLU A 225 -5.34 -19.86 3.71
N ILE A 226 -4.81 -19.32 2.61
CA ILE A 226 -3.62 -18.45 2.64
C ILE A 226 -3.96 -16.96 2.63
N SER A 227 -5.24 -16.59 2.63
CA SER A 227 -5.68 -15.18 2.62
C SER A 227 -5.05 -14.35 3.74
N LYS A 228 -5.03 -14.88 4.98
CA LYS A 228 -4.37 -14.22 6.12
C LYS A 228 -2.87 -14.01 5.88
N ALA A 229 -2.18 -15.00 5.32
CA ALA A 229 -0.75 -14.90 5.03
C ALA A 229 -0.47 -13.88 3.93
N ILE A 230 -1.29 -13.84 2.88
CA ILE A 230 -1.19 -12.85 1.81
C ILE A 230 -1.37 -11.43 2.35
N HIS A 231 -2.35 -11.21 3.24
CA HIS A 231 -2.51 -9.91 3.90
C HIS A 231 -1.24 -9.48 4.64
N VAL A 232 -0.62 -10.39 5.40
CA VAL A 232 0.64 -10.09 6.12
C VAL A 232 1.79 -9.82 5.15
N TYR A 233 2.01 -10.67 4.14
CA TYR A 233 3.09 -10.48 3.17
C TYR A 233 2.92 -9.22 2.33
N SER A 234 1.72 -8.95 1.82
CA SER A 234 1.44 -7.76 1.03
C SER A 234 1.61 -6.49 1.87
N SER A 235 1.19 -6.48 3.13
CA SER A 235 1.39 -5.35 4.06
C SER A 235 2.87 -5.10 4.33
N ALA A 236 3.63 -6.14 4.64
CA ALA A 236 5.07 -6.05 4.91
C ALA A 236 5.87 -5.60 3.68
N LEU A 237 5.61 -6.20 2.52
CA LEU A 237 6.33 -5.89 1.29
C LEU A 237 5.90 -4.53 0.73
N LYS A 238 4.63 -4.15 0.78
CA LYS A 238 4.21 -2.78 0.40
C LYS A 238 4.98 -1.76 1.23
N ALA A 239 4.99 -1.89 2.57
CA ALA A 239 5.65 -0.92 3.43
C ALA A 239 7.17 -0.85 3.19
N THR A 240 7.85 -1.99 3.23
CA THR A 240 9.31 -2.04 3.12
C THR A 240 9.82 -1.66 1.73
N LEU A 241 9.15 -2.10 0.66
CA LEU A 241 9.60 -1.83 -0.70
C LEU A 241 9.32 -0.38 -1.12
N THR A 242 8.23 0.24 -0.64
CA THR A 242 7.94 1.66 -0.94
C THR A 242 8.89 2.61 -0.20
N TRP A 243 9.20 2.36 1.07
CA TRP A 243 10.27 3.11 1.76
C TRP A 243 11.62 2.94 1.08
N GLN A 244 11.96 1.71 0.71
CA GLN A 244 13.21 1.46 -0.02
C GLN A 244 13.24 2.18 -1.37
N ASN A 245 12.10 2.30 -2.07
CA ASN A 245 12.02 3.08 -3.31
C ASN A 245 12.32 4.57 -3.06
N MET A 246 11.82 5.16 -1.97
CA MET A 246 12.14 6.54 -1.60
C MET A 246 13.60 6.76 -1.26
N THR A 247 14.22 5.85 -0.51
CA THR A 247 15.68 5.87 -0.28
C THR A 247 16.43 5.79 -1.61
N THR A 248 16.07 4.83 -2.48
CA THR A 248 16.73 4.62 -3.76
C THR A 248 16.64 5.86 -4.65
N LEU A 249 15.44 6.44 -4.80
CA LEU A 249 15.24 7.60 -5.65
C LEU A 249 15.92 8.86 -5.11
N GLN A 250 15.95 9.05 -3.78
CA GLN A 250 16.73 10.14 -3.16
C GLN A 250 18.21 10.03 -3.53
N GLU A 251 18.80 8.84 -3.31
CA GLU A 251 20.21 8.61 -3.60
C GLU A 251 20.52 8.75 -5.10
N CYS A 252 19.66 8.22 -5.98
CA CYS A 252 19.82 8.38 -7.43
C CYS A 252 19.82 9.86 -7.84
N ARG A 253 18.89 10.66 -7.28
CA ARG A 253 18.82 12.10 -7.54
C ARG A 253 20.09 12.81 -7.11
N GLU A 254 20.58 12.53 -5.91
CA GLU A 254 21.82 13.13 -5.39
C GLU A 254 23.07 12.67 -6.12
N ALA A 255 23.13 11.41 -6.54
CA ALA A 255 24.24 10.86 -7.31
C ALA A 255 24.35 11.52 -8.70
N CYS A 256 23.25 12.03 -9.25
CA CYS A 256 23.24 12.79 -10.49
C CYS A 256 23.59 14.28 -10.32
N GLY A 257 23.86 14.74 -9.09
CA GLY A 257 24.17 16.15 -8.79
C GLY A 257 23.08 17.10 -9.28
N GLY A 258 23.47 18.26 -9.84
CA GLY A 258 22.54 19.25 -10.37
C GLY A 258 21.64 18.73 -11.51
N GLN A 259 22.13 17.77 -12.32
CA GLN A 259 21.32 17.16 -13.38
C GLN A 259 20.15 16.35 -12.80
N GLY A 260 20.29 15.80 -11.60
CA GLY A 260 19.20 15.09 -10.91
C GLY A 260 18.01 15.97 -10.50
N LEU A 261 18.17 17.30 -10.47
CA LEU A 261 17.08 18.24 -10.21
C LEU A 261 16.26 18.62 -11.45
N LYS A 262 16.82 18.41 -12.65
CA LYS A 262 16.12 18.78 -13.86
C LYS A 262 14.92 17.86 -14.12
N THR A 263 13.79 18.45 -14.47
CA THR A 263 12.54 17.74 -14.79
C THR A 263 12.73 16.75 -15.94
N GLU A 264 13.52 17.10 -16.96
CA GLU A 264 13.84 16.25 -18.12
C GLU A 264 14.49 14.90 -17.73
N ASN A 265 15.23 14.87 -16.62
CA ASN A 265 15.93 13.68 -16.11
C ASN A 265 15.06 12.83 -15.17
N ARG A 266 13.82 13.27 -14.89
CA ARG A 266 12.74 12.52 -14.22
C ARG A 266 12.97 12.05 -12.79
N LEU A 267 14.18 12.06 -12.24
CA LEU A 267 14.45 11.58 -10.87
C LEU A 267 13.66 12.36 -9.81
N GLY A 268 13.63 13.69 -9.91
CA GLY A 268 12.79 14.52 -9.03
C GLY A 268 11.29 14.22 -9.19
N ILE A 269 10.83 14.07 -10.43
CA ILE A 269 9.42 13.73 -10.75
C ILE A 269 9.06 12.37 -10.15
N PHE A 270 9.88 11.34 -10.33
CA PHE A 270 9.62 10.02 -9.75
C PHE A 270 9.52 10.06 -8.23
N LYS A 271 10.32 10.88 -7.55
CA LYS A 271 10.15 11.05 -6.10
C LYS A 271 8.77 11.59 -5.77
N ALA A 272 8.37 12.69 -6.41
CA ALA A 272 7.07 13.31 -6.20
C ALA A 272 5.88 12.39 -6.52
N GLU A 273 5.92 11.69 -7.66
CA GLU A 273 4.84 10.82 -8.13
C GLU A 273 4.69 9.54 -7.27
N PHE A 274 5.79 9.02 -6.73
CA PHE A 274 5.79 7.74 -6.00
C PHE A 274 5.86 7.87 -4.48
N ASP A 275 6.00 9.09 -3.93
CA ASP A 275 6.01 9.34 -2.48
C ASP A 275 4.73 8.86 -1.78
N VAL A 276 3.57 9.13 -2.40
CA VAL A 276 2.25 8.75 -1.88
C VAL A 276 2.11 7.25 -1.63
N GLN A 277 2.94 6.40 -2.28
CA GLN A 277 2.92 4.96 -2.09
C GLN A 277 3.27 4.54 -0.67
N SER A 278 3.93 5.40 0.11
CA SER A 278 4.19 5.18 1.53
C SER A 278 2.94 5.37 2.41
N THR A 279 1.88 5.99 1.86
CA THR A 279 0.71 6.45 2.63
C THR A 279 -0.59 5.76 2.18
N PHE A 280 -0.89 5.76 0.89
CA PHE A 280 -2.16 5.20 0.41
C PHE A 280 -2.21 3.67 0.52
N GLU A 281 -3.41 3.08 0.40
CA GLU A 281 -3.62 1.62 0.57
C GLU A 281 -3.16 1.06 1.93
N GLY A 282 -3.04 1.96 2.92
CA GLY A 282 -2.57 1.71 4.28
C GLY A 282 -1.23 2.38 4.55
N ASP A 283 -1.19 3.24 5.56
CA ASP A 283 0.05 3.85 6.04
C ASP A 283 1.09 2.77 6.38
N ASN A 284 2.35 3.00 5.98
CA ASN A 284 3.41 2.01 6.14
C ASN A 284 3.65 1.60 7.61
N ASN A 285 3.58 2.53 8.56
CA ASN A 285 3.77 2.20 9.97
C ASN A 285 2.60 1.38 10.52
N VAL A 286 1.36 1.78 10.19
CA VAL A 286 0.15 1.04 10.58
C VAL A 286 0.16 -0.37 9.98
N LEU A 287 0.59 -0.52 8.72
CA LEU A 287 0.73 -1.83 8.09
C LEU A 287 1.78 -2.70 8.80
N LEU A 288 2.93 -2.15 9.16
CA LEU A 288 3.93 -2.90 9.92
C LEU A 288 3.45 -3.26 11.33
N GLN A 289 2.67 -2.41 11.98
CA GLN A 289 2.03 -2.75 13.25
C GLN A 289 1.08 -3.96 13.10
N GLN A 290 0.31 -4.03 11.99
CA GLN A 290 -0.53 -5.20 11.69
C GLN A 290 0.31 -6.47 11.46
N VAL A 291 1.42 -6.35 10.75
CA VAL A 291 2.38 -7.46 10.54
C VAL A 291 2.92 -7.94 11.88
N SER A 292 3.43 -7.04 12.71
CA SER A 292 3.96 -7.37 14.05
C SER A 292 2.90 -8.05 14.92
N LYS A 293 1.67 -7.52 14.95
CA LYS A 293 0.56 -8.14 15.70
C LYS A 293 0.25 -9.54 15.21
N ALA A 294 0.22 -9.76 13.89
CA ALA A 294 -0.06 -11.07 13.31
C ALA A 294 1.04 -12.10 13.63
N LEU A 295 2.31 -11.71 13.46
CA LEU A 295 3.46 -12.57 13.76
C LEU A 295 3.54 -12.90 15.26
N TYR A 296 3.32 -11.90 16.13
CA TYR A 296 3.35 -12.09 17.58
C TYR A 296 2.20 -12.98 18.08
N ALA A 297 0.99 -12.83 17.52
CA ALA A 297 -0.14 -13.68 17.87
C ALA A 297 0.10 -15.15 17.46
N GLU A 298 0.68 -15.38 16.28
CA GLU A 298 1.08 -16.72 15.83
C GLU A 298 2.19 -17.28 16.74
N PHE A 299 3.15 -16.43 17.11
CA PHE A 299 4.21 -16.78 18.05
C PHE A 299 3.67 -17.33 19.37
N LEU A 300 2.83 -16.54 20.04
CA LEU A 300 2.24 -16.92 21.33
C LEU A 300 1.36 -18.17 21.24
N THR A 301 0.57 -18.29 20.17
CA THR A 301 -0.33 -19.43 19.98
C THR A 301 0.44 -20.73 19.82
N THR A 302 1.49 -20.71 19.00
CA THR A 302 2.32 -21.88 18.73
C THR A 302 3.15 -22.28 19.95
N GLN A 303 3.70 -21.31 20.70
CA GLN A 303 4.38 -21.56 21.97
C GLN A 303 3.46 -22.22 23.01
N ARG A 304 2.24 -21.69 23.20
CA ARG A 304 1.24 -22.28 24.11
C ARG A 304 0.85 -23.71 23.71
N LYS A 305 0.70 -23.95 22.42
CA LYS A 305 0.32 -25.28 21.87
C LYS A 305 1.50 -26.25 21.79
N LYS A 306 2.74 -25.80 22.04
CA LYS A 306 3.98 -26.59 21.89
C LYS A 306 4.06 -27.32 20.53
N LYS A 307 3.64 -26.64 19.46
CA LYS A 307 3.70 -27.15 18.09
C LYS A 307 4.85 -26.48 17.32
N PRO A 308 5.35 -27.07 16.23
CA PRO A 308 6.25 -26.36 15.33
C PRO A 308 5.53 -25.20 14.63
N PHE A 309 6.24 -24.08 14.44
CA PHE A 309 5.83 -22.95 13.62
C PHE A 309 5.59 -23.39 12.19
N LYS A 310 4.45 -22.96 11.62
CA LYS A 310 4.09 -23.22 10.23
C LYS A 310 3.37 -21.99 9.66
N GLY A 311 3.85 -21.48 8.54
CA GLY A 311 3.32 -20.29 7.89
C GLY A 311 3.96 -18.98 8.37
N LEU A 312 3.63 -17.90 7.66
CA LEU A 312 4.08 -16.51 7.92
C LEU A 312 5.60 -16.31 7.95
N GLY A 313 6.38 -17.28 7.44
CA GLY A 313 7.84 -17.21 7.45
C GLY A 313 8.47 -17.46 8.82
N LEU A 314 7.71 -17.93 9.81
CA LEU A 314 8.19 -18.20 11.17
C LEU A 314 8.86 -19.57 11.34
N GLU A 315 8.93 -20.38 10.28
CA GLU A 315 9.47 -21.75 10.31
C GLU A 315 10.94 -21.79 10.74
N HIS A 316 11.69 -20.71 10.53
CA HIS A 316 13.07 -20.55 10.99
C HIS A 316 13.21 -20.59 12.52
N LEU A 317 12.11 -20.36 13.27
CA LEU A 317 12.08 -20.45 14.72
C LEU A 317 12.02 -21.89 15.25
N ASN A 318 11.72 -22.88 14.39
CA ASN A 318 11.74 -24.30 14.77
C ASN A 318 13.15 -24.85 14.97
N GLY A 319 14.15 -24.26 14.32
CA GLY A 319 15.54 -24.68 14.41
C GLY A 319 16.25 -24.10 15.65
N PRO A 320 17.47 -24.58 15.95
CA PRO A 320 18.33 -23.95 16.95
C PRO A 320 18.70 -22.52 16.54
N CYS A 321 19.04 -21.68 17.53
CA CYS A 321 19.61 -20.37 17.24
C CYS A 321 20.93 -20.54 16.47
N PRO A 322 21.15 -19.81 15.37
CA PRO A 322 22.40 -19.91 14.62
C PRO A 322 23.60 -19.49 15.48
N VAL A 323 24.64 -20.34 15.50
CA VAL A 323 25.90 -20.02 16.18
C VAL A 323 26.76 -19.17 15.25
N ILE A 324 27.15 -17.98 15.71
CA ILE A 324 28.10 -17.10 15.00
C ILE A 324 29.52 -17.59 15.33
N PRO A 325 30.33 -17.96 14.33
CA PRO A 325 31.72 -18.36 14.56
C PRO A 325 32.53 -17.23 15.20
N HIS A 326 33.43 -17.56 16.12
CA HIS A 326 34.33 -16.58 16.75
C HIS A 326 35.30 -15.91 15.76
N SER A 327 35.65 -16.61 14.67
CA SER A 327 36.49 -16.06 13.59
C SER A 327 35.66 -15.92 12.31
N LEU A 328 35.46 -14.67 11.88
CA LEU A 328 34.73 -14.32 10.66
C LEU A 328 35.73 -14.11 9.52
N THR A 329 35.92 -15.14 8.69
CA THR A 329 36.72 -15.01 7.47
C THR A 329 35.90 -14.41 6.33
N SER A 330 36.58 -13.90 5.30
CA SER A 330 35.92 -13.39 4.10
C SER A 330 35.02 -14.44 3.43
N ASP A 331 35.42 -15.72 3.45
CA ASP A 331 34.62 -16.80 2.85
C ASP A 331 33.34 -17.07 3.65
N ILE A 332 33.43 -17.00 4.98
CA ILE A 332 32.25 -17.11 5.87
C ILE A 332 31.28 -15.95 5.57
N LEU A 333 31.78 -14.71 5.51
CA LEU A 333 30.96 -13.53 5.26
C LEU A 333 30.27 -13.54 3.88
N ARG A 334 30.88 -14.19 2.87
CA ARG A 334 30.31 -14.34 1.53
C ARG A 334 29.38 -15.56 1.38
N SER A 335 29.33 -16.44 2.36
CA SER A 335 28.44 -17.61 2.33
C SER A 335 26.97 -17.20 2.46
N SER A 336 26.16 -17.53 1.45
CA SER A 336 24.71 -17.30 1.50
C SER A 336 24.04 -18.01 2.68
N LYS A 337 24.51 -19.21 3.02
CA LYS A 337 24.05 -19.97 4.19
C LYS A 337 24.33 -19.22 5.48
N PHE A 338 25.51 -18.61 5.62
CA PHE A 338 25.86 -17.82 6.79
C PHE A 338 25.04 -16.52 6.85
N GLN A 339 24.92 -15.79 5.73
CA GLN A 339 24.15 -14.55 5.66
C GLN A 339 22.67 -14.76 6.02
N VAL A 340 22.03 -15.79 5.44
CA VAL A 340 20.63 -16.14 5.76
C VAL A 340 20.50 -16.53 7.24
N LYS A 341 21.41 -17.37 7.74
CA LYS A 341 21.43 -17.77 9.15
C LYS A 341 21.54 -16.57 10.09
N ASN A 342 22.44 -15.62 9.84
CA ASN A 342 22.55 -14.44 10.70
C ASN A 342 21.32 -13.54 10.65
N PHE A 343 20.72 -13.39 9.47
CA PHE A 343 19.50 -12.58 9.32
C PHE A 343 18.34 -13.14 10.18
N ILE A 344 18.21 -14.47 10.25
CA ILE A 344 17.21 -15.15 11.09
C ILE A 344 17.68 -15.38 12.55
N ALA A 345 18.94 -15.06 12.88
CA ALA A 345 19.51 -15.24 14.22
C ALA A 345 19.17 -14.10 15.17
N VAL A 346 18.69 -12.96 14.65
CA VAL A 346 18.16 -11.85 15.46
C VAL A 346 16.83 -12.33 16.06
N ARG A 347 16.93 -13.05 17.18
CA ARG A 347 15.82 -13.54 18.00
C ARG A 347 15.61 -12.67 19.21
#